data_AF-A0A2H0XXA2-F1
#
_entry.id   AF-A0A2H0XXA2-F1
#
_cell.length_a   1.000
_cell.length_b   1.000
_cell.length_c   1.000
_cell.angle_alpha   90.00
_cell.angle_beta   90.00
_cell.angle_gamma   90.00
#
_symmetry.space_group_name_H-M   'P 1'
#
loop_
_entity.id
_entity.type
_entity.pdbx_description
1 polymer ?
#
loop_
_entity_poly.entity_id
_entity_poly.type
_entity_poly.pdbx_seq_one_letter_code
_entity_poly.pdbx_strand_id
1 'polypeptide(L)' 'MAITVNGEKKELIGKLTVAKLLEAHQLRPELTVVQLNEGIVPKGEYAGQLISDGDRID' A
#
# COMPACT_ATOMS: atom_id res chain seq x y z
N MET A 1 -0.64 12.03 -5.21
CA MET A 1 0.69 11.42 -5.16
C MET A 1 0.71 10.28 -6.15
N ALA A 2 1.81 10.14 -6.89
CA ALA A 2 2.01 9.07 -7.85
C ALA A 2 2.75 7.93 -7.17
N ILE A 3 2.21 6.72 -7.24
CA ILE A 3 2.81 5.50 -6.70
C ILE A 3 2.83 4.41 -7.76
N THR A 4 3.56 3.34 -7.50
CA THR A 4 3.53 2.12 -8.32
C THR A 4 2.93 1.00 -7.50
N VAL A 5 1.87 0.34 -8.00
CA VAL A 5 1.24 -0.82 -7.35
C VAL A 5 1.34 -2.02 -8.29
N ASN A 6 2.04 -3.08 -7.89
CA ASN A 6 2.28 -4.27 -8.73
C ASN A 6 2.81 -3.92 -10.12
N GLY A 7 3.72 -2.94 -10.21
CA GLY A 7 4.27 -2.43 -11.47
C GLY A 7 3.39 -1.43 -12.24
N GLU A 8 2.15 -1.20 -11.82
CA GLU A 8 1.24 -0.22 -12.46
C GLU A 8 1.31 1.15 -11.78
N LYS A 9 1.47 2.22 -12.56
CA LYS A 9 1.42 3.59 -12.02
C LYS A 9 -0.02 3.96 -11.63
N LYS A 10 -0.18 4.49 -10.42
CA LYS A 10 -1.46 4.98 -9.90
C LYS A 10 -1.30 6.36 -9.28
N GLU A 11 -2.32 7.19 -9.46
CA GLU A 11 -2.46 8.43 -8.72
C GLU A 11 -3.41 8.23 -7.53
N LEU A 12 -2.93 8.60 -6.35
CA LEU A 12 -3.72 8.66 -5.12
C LEU A 12 -4.00 10.10 -4.73
N ILE A 13 -5.20 10.36 -4.23
CA ILE A 13 -5.62 11.67 -3.71
C ILE A 13 -5.51 11.65 -2.19
N GLY A 14 -4.81 12.63 -1.61
CA GLY A 14 -4.65 12.76 -0.16
C GLY A 14 -3.67 11.76 0.46
N LYS A 15 -3.75 11.57 1.78
CA LYS A 15 -2.95 10.58 2.51
C LYS A 15 -3.69 9.25 2.55
N LEU A 16 -2.99 8.16 2.24
CA LEU A 16 -3.55 6.81 2.26
C LEU A 16 -2.64 5.88 3.07
N THR A 17 -3.21 4.91 3.76
CA THR A 17 -2.47 3.86 4.45
C THR A 17 -2.49 2.57 3.64
N VAL A 18 -1.57 1.65 3.95
CA VAL A 18 -1.56 0.30 3.34
C VAL A 18 -2.91 -0.39 3.53
N ALA A 19 -3.51 -0.33 4.72
CA ALA A 19 -4.82 -0.93 4.99
C ALA A 19 -5.92 -0.36 4.07
N LYS A 20 -5.94 0.96 3.86
CA LYS A 20 -6.92 1.62 2.98
C LYS A 20 -6.70 1.28 1.51
N LEU A 21 -5.46 1.09 1.09
CA LEU A 21 -5.15 0.62 -0.26
C LEU A 21 -5.68 -0.80 -0.49
N LEU A 22 -5.46 -1.71 0.47
CA LEU A 22 -5.97 -3.09 0.40
C LEU A 22 -7.49 -3.12 0.36
N GLU A 23 -8.16 -2.32 1.20
CA GLU A 23 -9.63 -2.18 1.20
C GLU A 23 -10.16 -1.69 -0.15
N ALA A 24 -9.54 -0.66 -0.74
CA ALA A 24 -9.94 -0.14 -2.05
C ALA A 24 -9.78 -1.18 -3.18
N HIS A 25 -8.85 -2.12 -3.02
CA HIS A 25 -8.63 -3.24 -3.91
C HIS A 25 -9.42 -4.51 -3.53
N GLN A 26 -10.27 -4.44 -2.50
CA GLN A 26 -11.07 -5.56 -1.99
C GLN A 26 -10.22 -6.77 -1.56
N LEU A 27 -8.99 -6.50 -1.11
CA LEU A 27 -8.05 -7.50 -0.62
C LEU A 27 -8.23 -7.70 0.89
N ARG A 28 -8.05 -8.94 1.34
CA ARG A 28 -8.14 -9.31 2.76
C ARG A 28 -6.77 -9.14 3.43
N PRO A 29 -6.57 -8.17 4.34
CA PRO A 29 -5.27 -7.92 5.00
C PRO A 29 -4.68 -9.16 5.69
N GLU A 30 -5.53 -10.04 6.22
CA GLU A 30 -5.13 -11.28 6.87
C GLU A 30 -4.53 -12.32 5.90
N LEU A 31 -4.83 -12.25 4.60
CA LEU A 31 -4.30 -13.13 3.57
C LEU A 31 -3.29 -12.46 2.64
N THR A 32 -3.13 -11.14 2.73
CA THR A 32 -2.24 -10.37 1.86
C THR A 32 -0.95 -9.99 2.58
N VAL A 33 0.18 -10.29 1.95
CA VAL A 33 1.49 -9.75 2.31
C VAL A 33 1.72 -8.52 1.45
N VAL A 34 2.15 -7.42 2.05
CA VAL A 34 2.46 -6.18 1.35
C VAL A 34 3.95 -5.90 1.46
N GLN A 35 4.57 -5.64 0.31
CA GLN A 35 5.91 -5.12 0.21
C GLN A 35 5.83 -3.62 -0.12
N LEU A 36 6.56 -2.79 0.63
CA LEU A 36 6.71 -1.37 0.40
C LEU A 36 8.19 -1.06 0.21
N ASN A 37 8.57 -0.55 -0.96
CA ASN A 37 9.95 -0.19 -1.31
C ASN A 37 10.95 -1.31 -0.96
N GLU A 38 10.65 -2.52 -1.43
CA GLU A 38 11.44 -3.74 -1.22
C GLU A 38 11.41 -4.34 0.20
N GLY A 39 10.80 -3.66 1.18
CA GLY A 39 10.61 -4.15 2.54
C GLY A 39 9.21 -4.71 2.80
N ILE A 40 9.10 -5.82 3.54
CA ILE A 40 7.79 -6.34 3.95
C ILE A 40 7.23 -5.50 5.09
N VAL A 41 6.00 -5.00 4.92
CA VAL A 41 5.29 -4.30 5.99
C VAL A 41 4.67 -5.34 6.93
N PRO A 42 4.90 -5.28 8.25
CA PRO A 42 4.21 -6.13 9.20
C PRO A 42 2.69 -5.89 9.16
N LYS A 43 1.89 -6.95 9.17
CA LYS A 43 0.40 -6.83 9.10
C LYS A 43 -0.18 -5.93 10.18
N GLY A 44 0.40 -5.93 11.39
CA GLY A 44 -0.03 -5.06 12.50
C GLY A 44 0.19 -3.56 12.24
N GLU A 45 1.03 -3.22 11.27
CA GLU A 45 1.37 -1.84 10.92
C GLU A 45 0.52 -1.30 9.76
N TYR A 46 -0.21 -2.13 9.02
CA TYR A 46 -0.95 -1.71 7.82
C TYR A 46 -1.89 -0.52 8.06
N ALA A 47 -2.52 -0.45 9.23
CA ALA A 47 -3.44 0.62 9.59
C ALA A 47 -2.74 1.98 9.77
N GLY A 48 -1.48 1.98 10.20
CA GLY A 48 -0.68 3.18 10.47
C GLY A 48 0.40 3.48 9.42
N GLN A 49 0.77 2.49 8.60
CA GLN A 49 1.78 2.63 7.55
C GLN A 49 1.24 3.52 6.44
N LEU A 50 1.71 4.77 6.43
CA LEU A 50 1.37 5.76 5.41
C LEU A 50 2.13 5.46 4.11
N ILE A 51 1.43 5.67 3.00
CA ILE A 51 1.99 5.64 1.65
C ILE A 51 2.42 7.06 1.30
N SER A 52 3.62 7.19 0.74
CA SER A 52 4.24 8.42 0.30
C SER A 52 4.34 8.49 -1.22
N ASP A 53 4.56 9.70 -1.74
CA ASP A 53 4.77 9.92 -3.17
C ASP A 53 6.02 9.20 -3.65
N GLY A 54 5.91 8.51 -4.78
CA GLY A 54 6.98 7.70 -5.38
C GLY A 54 7.08 6.28 -4.85
N ASP A 55 6.31 5.90 -3.83
CA ASP A 55 6.38 4.55 -3.24
C ASP A 55 6.03 3.46 -4.26
N ARG A 56 6.74 2.33 -4.14
CA ARG A 56 6.43 1.09 -4.84
C ARG A 56 5.83 0.08 -3.87
N ILE A 57 4.66 -0.41 -4.20
CA ILE A 57 3.89 -1.36 -3.43
C ILE A 57 3.68 -2.61 -4.29
N ASP A 58 4.07 -3.75 -3.77
CA ASP A 58 3.84 -5.07 -4.39
C ASP A 58 3.03 -5.96 -3.42
#